data_AF-X1A7Z3-F1
#
_entry.id   AF-X1A7Z3-F1
#
_cell.length_a   1.000
_cell.length_b   1.000
_cell.length_c   1.000
_cell.angle_alpha   90.00
_cell.angle_beta   90.00
_cell.angle_gamma   90.00
#
_symmetry.space_group_name_H-M   'P 1'
#
loop_
_entity.id
_entity.type
_entity.pdbx_description
1 polymer ?
#
loop_
_entity_poly.entity_id
_entity_poly.type
_entity_poly.pdbx_seq_one_letter_code
_entity_poly.pdbx_strand_id
1 'polypeptide(L)'
;MAVRIKVKSLTEDNKTDIFEKLRDISKKGAFNGGEGKEIVLINGYTTNDSGSQVYIPLSFCKTLLGKSNDKLDHASALTEFNGNLLKRQESIVEQALEHLNNERTAVLNLRPGFGKTIMSIYISSIYKLLTLVIVHDSTLLNNGMI
;
A
#
# COMPACT_ATOMS: atom_id res chain seq x y z
N MET A 1 6.38 4.26 0.87
CA MET A 1 5.50 4.29 2.06
C MET A 1 5.98 3.21 3.03
N ALA A 2 6.27 3.57 4.28
CA ALA A 2 6.81 2.66 5.29
C ALA A 2 5.93 2.68 6.56
N VAL A 3 5.87 1.56 7.27
CA VAL A 3 5.09 1.37 8.49
C VAL A 3 6.03 1.27 9.68
N ARG A 4 5.70 1.98 10.77
CA ARG A 4 6.45 1.94 12.03
C ARG A 4 5.89 0.83 12.91
N ILE A 5 6.73 -0.14 13.27
CA ILE A 5 6.36 -1.30 14.09
C ILE A 5 7.25 -1.33 15.34
N LYS A 6 6.70 -1.74 16.49
CA LYS A 6 7.48 -1.95 17.72
C LYS A 6 8.21 -3.28 17.62
N VAL A 7 9.51 -3.32 17.90
CA VAL A 7 10.30 -4.58 17.83
C VAL A 7 9.71 -5.67 18.75
N LYS A 8 9.13 -5.27 19.89
CA LYS A 8 8.49 -6.17 20.85
C LYS A 8 7.27 -6.92 20.32
N SER A 9 6.60 -6.41 19.27
CA SER A 9 5.42 -7.06 18.69
C SER A 9 5.76 -8.02 17.55
N LEU A 10 7.05 -8.18 17.21
CA LEU A 10 7.51 -9.11 16.18
C LEU A 10 7.94 -10.43 16.82
N THR A 11 7.57 -11.54 16.19
CA THR A 11 8.09 -12.88 16.52
C THR A 11 9.57 -12.98 16.09
N GLU A 12 10.29 -13.97 16.63
CA GLU A 12 11.70 -14.19 16.23
C GLU A 12 11.81 -14.55 14.74
N ASP A 13 10.90 -15.37 14.21
CA ASP A 13 10.85 -15.70 12.78
C ASP A 13 10.70 -14.44 11.91
N ASN A 14 9.81 -13.53 12.31
CA ASN A 14 9.59 -12.26 11.63
C ASN A 14 10.84 -11.39 11.63
N LYS A 15 11.60 -11.37 12.73
CA LYS A 15 12.85 -10.61 12.83
C LYS A 15 13.91 -11.19 11.90
N THR A 16 14.04 -12.51 11.84
CA THR A 16 14.95 -13.20 10.93
C THR A 16 14.60 -12.91 9.47
N ASP A 17 13.32 -13.01 9.11
CA ASP A 17 12.84 -12.73 7.75
C ASP A 17 13.10 -11.28 7.32
N ILE A 18 12.86 -10.32 8.22
CA ILE A 18 13.20 -8.91 8.00
C ILE A 18 14.70 -8.75 7.77
N PHE A 19 15.51 -9.38 8.62
CA PHE A 19 16.96 -9.27 8.55
C PHE A 19 17.53 -9.90 7.27
N GLU A 20 17.00 -11.04 6.82
CA GLU A 20 17.51 -11.70 5.62
C GLU A 20 17.04 -11.03 4.33
N LYS A 21 15.76 -10.66 4.24
CA LYS A 21 15.15 -10.20 2.99
C LYS A 21 15.26 -8.69 2.76
N LEU A 22 15.41 -7.90 3.82
CA LEU A 22 15.55 -6.44 3.71
C LEU A 22 16.97 -5.94 4.01
N ARG A 23 17.95 -6.84 4.13
CA ARG A 23 19.35 -6.46 4.24
C ARG A 23 19.88 -6.08 2.87
N ASP A 24 20.18 -4.81 2.70
CA ASP A 24 21.00 -4.34 1.60
C ASP A 24 22.48 -4.48 1.99
N ILE A 25 23.25 -5.27 1.24
CA ILE A 25 24.69 -5.39 1.47
C ILE A 25 25.38 -4.37 0.58
N SER A 26 25.49 -3.12 1.05
CA SER A 26 26.35 -2.16 0.35
C SER A 26 27.82 -2.51 0.64
N LYS A 27 28.57 -2.93 -0.38
CA LYS A 27 30.04 -2.91 -0.30
C LYS A 27 30.49 -1.47 -0.50
N LYS A 28 31.18 -0.88 0.49
CA LYS A 28 31.90 0.38 0.26
C LYS A 28 32.90 0.15 -0.88
N GLY A 29 32.78 0.92 -1.96
CA GLY A 29 33.90 1.14 -2.87
C GLY A 29 35.06 1.75 -2.07
N ALA A 30 36.27 1.23 -2.28
CA ALA A 30 37.48 1.71 -1.64
C ALA A 30 37.79 3.14 -2.11
N PHE A 31 37.29 4.14 -1.40
CA PHE A 31 37.88 5.47 -1.42
C PHE A 31 38.71 5.65 -0.14
N ASN A 32 40.02 5.70 -0.35
CA ASN A 32 41.10 5.96 0.60
C ASN A 32 41.38 4.88 1.65
N GLY A 33 41.95 3.76 1.21
CA GLY A 33 43.14 3.11 1.81
C GLY A 33 43.17 2.71 3.29
N GLY A 34 42.08 2.85 4.05
CA GLY A 34 41.97 2.35 5.42
C GLY A 34 41.19 1.05 5.48
N GLU A 35 41.50 0.18 6.46
CA GLU A 35 40.64 -0.95 6.81
C GLU A 35 39.22 -0.43 7.08
N GLY A 36 38.33 -0.64 6.12
CA GLY A 36 36.96 -0.23 6.24
C GLY A 36 36.31 -1.03 7.36
N LYS A 37 35.99 -0.37 8.48
CA LYS A 37 34.98 -0.93 9.40
C LYS A 37 33.76 -1.30 8.56
N GLU A 38 33.33 -2.55 8.66
CA GLU A 38 32.11 -3.03 8.02
C GLU A 38 30.94 -2.25 8.62
N ILE A 39 30.56 -1.14 7.97
CA ILE A 39 29.34 -0.44 8.31
C ILE A 39 28.24 -1.24 7.60
N VAL A 40 27.66 -2.19 8.33
CA VAL A 40 26.43 -2.86 7.90
C VAL A 40 25.31 -1.81 7.96
N LEU A 41 25.11 -1.11 6.86
CA LEU A 41 23.93 -0.29 6.65
C LEU A 41 22.74 -1.24 6.50
N ILE A 42 22.02 -1.49 7.59
CA ILE A 42 20.76 -2.23 7.56
C ILE A 42 19.67 -1.30 7.00
N ASN A 43 19.74 -0.94 5.72
CA ASN A 43 18.73 -0.08 5.11
C ASN A 43 17.60 -0.90 4.49
N GLY A 44 16.87 -1.55 5.40
CA GLY A 44 15.46 -1.90 5.24
C GLY A 44 14.57 -1.29 6.34
N TYR A 45 15.19 -0.79 7.42
CA TYR A 45 14.55 -0.13 8.55
C TYR A 45 15.53 0.74 9.35
N THR A 46 15.11 1.94 9.75
CA THR A 46 15.83 2.67 10.82
C THR A 46 15.36 2.16 12.16
N THR A 47 16.28 1.93 13.09
CA THR A 47 15.94 1.86 14.52
C THR A 47 16.17 3.26 15.09
N ASN A 48 15.25 3.71 15.94
CA ASN A 48 15.53 4.87 16.78
C ASN A 48 16.73 4.55 17.70
N ASP A 49 17.44 5.56 18.21
CA ASP A 49 18.69 5.42 18.99
C ASP A 49 18.59 4.44 20.19
N SER A 50 17.37 4.05 20.59
CA SER A 50 17.09 3.06 21.64
C SER A 50 16.65 1.66 21.14
N GLY A 51 16.69 1.37 19.84
CA GLY A 51 16.37 0.04 19.27
C GLY A 51 14.91 -0.41 19.40
N SER A 52 13.98 0.49 19.74
CA SER A 52 12.62 0.10 20.16
C SER A 52 11.64 -0.10 19.01
N GLN A 53 11.92 0.46 17.83
CA GLN A 53 11.03 0.46 16.68
C GLN A 53 11.77 0.29 15.37
N VAL A 54 11.04 -0.16 14.35
CA VAL A 54 11.54 -0.51 13.02
C VAL A 54 10.57 0.04 11.98
N TYR A 55 11.12 0.63 10.91
CA TYR A 55 10.35 1.13 9.77
C TYR A 55 10.45 0.16 8.60
N ILE A 56 9.36 -0.51 8.25
CA ILE A 56 9.35 -1.53 7.20
C ILE A 56 8.57 -1.03 5.99
N PRO A 57 9.02 -1.27 4.74
CA PRO A 57 8.22 -1.01 3.56
C PRO A 57 6.84 -1.67 3.65
N LEU A 58 5.78 -0.93 3.32
CA LEU A 58 4.40 -1.41 3.45
C LEU A 58 4.16 -2.73 2.68
N SER A 59 4.78 -2.87 1.50
CA SER A 59 4.70 -4.08 0.68
C SER A 59 5.20 -5.32 1.41
N PHE A 60 6.27 -5.18 2.20
CA PHE A 60 6.87 -6.29 2.95
C PHE A 60 6.07 -6.61 4.23
N CYS A 61 5.48 -5.60 4.87
CA CYS A 61 4.60 -5.80 6.02
C CYS A 61 3.43 -6.75 5.70
N LYS A 62 2.92 -6.74 4.47
CA LYS A 62 1.85 -7.66 4.05
C LYS A 62 2.27 -9.12 4.11
N THR A 63 3.50 -9.43 3.70
CA THR A 63 4.05 -10.79 3.78
C THR A 63 4.23 -11.23 5.23
N LEU A 64 4.58 -10.30 6.12
CA LEU A 64 4.86 -10.56 7.53
C LEU A 64 3.64 -10.66 8.43
N LEU A 65 2.69 -9.74 8.26
CA LEU A 65 1.54 -9.56 9.17
C LEU A 65 0.23 -10.04 8.54
N GLY A 66 0.24 -10.44 7.28
CA GLY A 66 -0.95 -10.81 6.53
C GLY A 66 -1.85 -9.62 6.17
N LYS A 67 -3.09 -9.91 5.79
CA LYS A 67 -4.09 -8.89 5.43
C LYS A 67 -4.69 -8.27 6.69
N SER A 68 -4.37 -7.00 6.93
CA SER A 68 -4.54 -6.39 8.26
C SER A 68 -5.95 -5.89 8.62
N ASN A 69 -6.89 -5.74 7.67
CA ASN A 69 -8.12 -4.97 7.93
C ASN A 69 -9.44 -5.73 7.71
N ASP A 70 -9.41 -6.99 7.27
CA ASP A 70 -10.63 -7.74 6.93
C ASP A 70 -11.49 -8.11 8.15
N LYS A 71 -10.87 -8.12 9.34
CA LYS A 71 -11.51 -8.50 10.61
C LYS A 71 -12.11 -7.31 11.35
N LEU A 72 -11.85 -6.09 10.88
CA LEU A 72 -12.41 -4.88 11.47
C LEU A 72 -13.84 -4.69 10.98
N ASP A 73 -14.68 -4.14 11.84
CA ASP A 73 -16.02 -3.72 11.42
C ASP A 73 -15.89 -2.45 10.57
N HIS A 74 -16.59 -2.42 9.43
CA HIS A 74 -16.53 -1.32 8.48
C HIS A 74 -17.93 -0.74 8.31
N ALA A 75 -18.03 0.59 8.38
CA ALA A 75 -19.30 1.26 8.14
C ALA A 75 -19.80 0.94 6.72
N SER A 76 -21.05 0.49 6.62
CA SER A 76 -21.71 0.24 5.35
C SER A 76 -22.30 1.52 4.78
N ALA A 77 -22.39 1.58 3.46
CA ALA A 77 -23.04 2.64 2.71
C ALA A 77 -24.04 2.02 1.74
N LEU A 78 -25.29 2.51 1.77
CA LEU A 78 -26.32 2.14 0.80
C LEU A 78 -26.20 3.04 -0.43
N THR A 79 -25.20 2.76 -1.26
CA THR A 79 -24.99 3.44 -2.53
C THR A 79 -25.26 2.49 -3.70
N GLU A 80 -26.18 2.88 -4.57
CA GLU A 80 -26.50 2.15 -5.80
C GLU A 80 -25.94 2.91 -7.01
N PHE A 81 -25.37 2.16 -7.95
CA PHE A 81 -24.90 2.72 -9.21
C PHE A 81 -25.98 2.57 -10.28
N ASN A 82 -26.58 3.69 -10.68
CA ASN A 82 -27.69 3.73 -11.63
C ASN A 82 -27.25 3.84 -13.11
N GLY A 83 -25.97 3.66 -13.39
CA GLY A 83 -25.40 3.72 -14.73
C GLY A 83 -24.97 2.35 -15.25
N ASN A 84 -24.41 2.34 -16.46
CA ASN A 84 -23.71 1.18 -17.00
C ASN A 84 -22.27 1.57 -17.33
N LEU A 85 -21.34 0.65 -17.10
CA LEU A 85 -19.98 0.80 -17.60
C LEU A 85 -19.98 0.64 -19.13
N LEU A 86 -19.03 1.27 -19.79
CA LEU A 86 -18.74 0.99 -21.19
C LEU A 86 -17.99 -0.34 -21.28
N LYS A 87 -18.21 -1.11 -22.35
CA LYS A 87 -17.54 -2.41 -22.56
C LYS A 87 -16.03 -2.41 -22.30
N ARG A 88 -15.34 -1.33 -22.68
CA ARG A 88 -13.88 -1.17 -22.48
C ARG A 88 -13.47 -0.96 -21.02
N GLN A 89 -14.40 -0.56 -20.15
CA GLN A 89 -14.19 -0.30 -18.72
C GLN A 89 -14.47 -1.56 -17.90
N GLU A 90 -15.38 -2.43 -18.35
CA GLU A 90 -15.77 -3.66 -17.66
C GLU A 90 -14.56 -4.55 -17.34
N SER A 91 -13.71 -4.86 -18.33
CA SER A 91 -12.54 -5.72 -18.12
C SER A 91 -11.49 -5.10 -17.19
N ILE A 92 -11.38 -3.78 -17.15
CA ILE A 92 -10.45 -3.07 -16.26
C ILE A 92 -10.99 -3.10 -14.83
N VAL A 93 -12.29 -2.89 -14.67
CA VAL A 93 -12.95 -2.95 -13.37
C VAL A 93 -12.90 -4.37 -12.81
N GLU A 94 -13.11 -5.39 -13.63
CA GLU A 94 -13.01 -6.79 -13.22
C GLU A 94 -11.60 -7.11 -12.67
N GLN A 95 -10.54 -6.72 -13.39
CA GLN A 95 -9.16 -6.85 -12.91
C GLN A 95 -8.94 -6.07 -11.60
N ALA A 96 -9.48 -4.85 -11.50
CA ALA A 96 -9.35 -4.06 -10.29
C ALA A 96 -10.05 -4.72 -9.08
N LEU A 97 -11.23 -5.31 -9.28
CA LEU A 97 -11.96 -6.06 -8.26
C LEU A 97 -11.19 -7.31 -7.85
N GLU A 98 -10.61 -8.04 -8.79
CA GLU A 98 -9.75 -9.18 -8.49
C GLU A 98 -8.55 -8.76 -7.62
N HIS A 99 -7.86 -7.69 -8.01
CA HIS A 99 -6.76 -7.14 -7.21
C HIS A 99 -7.23 -6.63 -5.84
N LEU A 100 -8.39 -6.00 -5.70
CA LEU A 100 -8.91 -5.58 -4.40
C LEU A 100 -9.29 -6.78 -3.52
N ASN A 101 -9.83 -7.84 -4.11
CA ASN A 101 -10.20 -9.07 -3.40
C ASN A 101 -8.98 -9.87 -2.94
N ASN A 102 -7.91 -9.90 -3.74
CA ASN A 102 -6.69 -10.63 -3.42
C ASN A 102 -5.70 -9.79 -2.63
N GLU A 103 -5.50 -8.54 -3.05
CA GLU A 103 -4.42 -7.70 -2.58
C GLU A 103 -4.83 -6.59 -1.61
N ARG A 104 -6.14 -6.28 -1.52
CA ARG A 104 -6.71 -5.13 -0.78
C ARG A 104 -6.25 -3.77 -1.28
N THR A 105 -5.64 -3.73 -2.46
CA THR A 105 -5.21 -2.52 -3.15
C THR A 105 -5.25 -2.75 -4.65
N ALA A 106 -5.57 -1.71 -5.41
CA ALA A 106 -5.49 -1.71 -6.87
C ALA A 106 -5.03 -0.34 -7.35
N VAL A 107 -4.27 -0.32 -8.44
CA VAL A 107 -3.78 0.92 -9.07
C VAL A 107 -4.36 1.01 -10.47
N LEU A 108 -5.17 2.03 -10.71
CA LEU A 108 -5.79 2.29 -12.01
C LEU A 108 -4.95 3.29 -12.80
N ASN A 109 -4.03 2.78 -13.63
CA ASN A 109 -3.25 3.61 -14.54
C ASN A 109 -4.00 3.83 -15.86
N LEU A 110 -4.81 4.89 -15.92
CA LEU A 110 -5.63 5.20 -17.08
C LEU A 110 -5.40 6.62 -17.57
N ARG A 111 -5.50 6.81 -18.89
CA ARG A 111 -5.43 8.14 -19.52
C ARG A 111 -6.58 9.08 -19.05
N PRO A 112 -6.40 10.41 -19.11
CA PRO A 112 -7.49 11.37 -18.88
C PRO A 112 -8.71 11.09 -19.76
N GLY A 113 -9.92 11.41 -19.28
CA GLY A 113 -11.18 11.19 -20.01
C GLY A 113 -11.61 9.72 -20.17
N PHE A 114 -10.84 8.74 -19.69
CA PHE A 114 -11.23 7.32 -19.78
C PHE A 114 -12.43 6.93 -18.90
N GLY A 115 -12.79 7.79 -17.95
CA GLY A 115 -13.87 7.52 -16.98
C GLY A 115 -13.38 6.94 -15.66
N LYS A 116 -12.17 7.32 -15.21
CA LYS A 116 -11.61 6.90 -13.91
C LYS A 116 -12.59 7.10 -12.75
N THR A 117 -13.26 8.25 -12.73
CA THR A 117 -14.20 8.57 -11.65
C THR A 117 -15.46 7.69 -11.66
N ILE A 118 -16.06 7.46 -12.83
CA ILE A 118 -17.23 6.58 -12.96
C ILE A 118 -16.86 5.16 -12.52
N MET A 119 -15.69 4.67 -12.94
CA MET A 119 -15.20 3.36 -12.52
C MET A 119 -14.96 3.29 -11.00
N SER A 120 -14.39 4.32 -10.38
CA SER A 120 -14.17 4.31 -8.92
C SER A 120 -15.49 4.35 -8.15
N ILE A 121 -16.50 5.10 -8.64
CA ILE A 121 -17.84 5.12 -8.05
C ILE A 121 -18.51 3.75 -8.20
N TYR A 122 -18.41 3.13 -9.38
CA TYR A 122 -18.92 1.78 -9.61
C TYR A 122 -18.30 0.76 -8.66
N ILE A 123 -16.97 0.73 -8.55
CA ILE A 123 -16.25 -0.17 -7.62
C ILE A 123 -16.70 0.08 -6.17
N SER A 124 -16.77 1.34 -5.74
CA SER A 124 -17.25 1.71 -4.40
C SER A 124 -18.67 1.20 -4.12
N SER A 125 -19.57 1.33 -5.11
CA SER A 125 -20.96 0.86 -5.00
C SER A 125 -21.08 -0.66 -4.88
N ILE A 126 -20.15 -1.43 -5.46
CA ILE A 126 -20.10 -2.89 -5.31
C ILE A 126 -19.76 -3.27 -3.87
N TYR A 127 -18.76 -2.61 -3.28
CA TYR A 127 -18.33 -2.91 -1.92
C TYR A 127 -19.34 -2.45 -0.85
N LYS A 128 -20.17 -1.44 -1.15
CA LYS A 128 -21.17 -0.90 -0.22
C LYS A 128 -20.58 -0.49 1.13
N LEU A 129 -19.35 0.03 1.09
CA LEU A 129 -18.63 0.53 2.26
C LEU A 129 -18.55 2.05 2.21
N LEU A 130 -18.53 2.67 3.37
CA LEU A 130 -18.23 4.10 3.49
C LEU A 130 -16.87 4.39 2.85
N THR A 131 -16.89 5.14 1.75
CA THR A 131 -15.71 5.37 0.92
C THR A 131 -15.17 6.79 1.13
N LEU A 132 -13.91 6.91 1.54
CA LEU A 132 -13.20 8.17 1.62
C LEU A 132 -12.48 8.45 0.30
N VAL A 133 -12.82 9.57 -0.35
CA VAL A 133 -12.11 10.03 -1.55
C VAL A 133 -11.20 11.19 -1.19
N ILE A 134 -9.91 11.05 -1.49
CA ILE A 134 -8.89 12.07 -1.23
C ILE A 134 -8.45 12.64 -2.58
N VAL A 135 -8.57 13.95 -2.72
CA VAL A 135 -8.05 14.70 -3.88
C VAL A 135 -7.14 15.82 -3.41
N HIS A 136 -6.23 16.28 -4.26
CA HIS A 136 -5.29 17.34 -3.92
C HIS A 136 -5.85 18.75 -4.13
N ASP A 137 -6.91 18.91 -4.94
CA ASP A 137 -7.51 20.20 -5.28
C ASP A 137 -9.05 20.11 -5.22
N SER A 138 -9.64 21.13 -4.60
CA SER A 138 -11.08 21.42 -4.54
C SER A 138 -11.78 21.47 -5.90
N THR A 139 -11.09 21.89 -6.97
CA THR A 139 -11.69 21.94 -8.32
C THR A 139 -12.08 20.56 -8.84
N LEU A 140 -11.36 19.52 -8.44
CA LEU A 140 -11.64 18.12 -8.80
C LEU A 140 -12.83 17.55 -8.02
N LEU A 141 -13.07 18.01 -6.79
CA LEU A 141 -14.27 17.64 -6.03
C LEU A 141 -15.52 18.20 -6.70
N ASN A 142 -15.49 19.50 -7.02
CA ASN A 142 -16.66 20.20 -7.55
C ASN A 142 -17.06 19.72 -8.96
N ASN A 143 -16.10 19.33 -9.80
CA ASN A 143 -16.37 18.91 -11.18
C ASN A 143 -16.37 17.39 -11.38
N GLY A 144 -15.83 16.64 -10.42
CA GLY A 144 -15.57 15.20 -10.57
C GLY A 144 -16.47 14.30 -9.74
N MET A 145 -17.07 14.79 -8.65
CA MET A 145 -17.82 13.95 -7.70
C MET A 145 -19.26 14.38 -7.48
N ILE A 146 -19.73 15.42 -8.16
CA ILE A 146 -21.10 15.94 -8.11
C ILE A 146 -21.72 15.84 -9.51
#